data_AF-A0A1H7JL62-F1
#
_entry.id   AF-A0A1H7JL62-F1
#
_cell.length_a   1.000
_cell.length_b   1.000
_cell.length_c   1.000
_cell.angle_alpha   90.00
_cell.angle_beta   90.00
_cell.angle_gamma   90.00
#
_symmetry.space_group_name_H-M   'P 1'
#
loop_
_entity.id
_entity.type
_entity.pdbx_description
1 polymer ?
#
loop_
_entity_poly.entity_id
_entity_poly.type
_entity_poly.pdbx_seq_one_letter_code
_entity_poly.pdbx_strand_id
1 'polypeptide(L)'
;MNPEMKEFIYKHYLKKGLELEDNPVTDAGIIYALDVYQVSARIRKRVARITAMMMEDDEDQSLNAFSDIEERAIHLFYSTGVRKTDTDLKRSGLLESDIQALLHRGFILRIVRYEPDGKTGKQSEYRMGYRLYQLLELKKVQEEEKSQELVEDWCSALTTVLNAVKEDPNIFPEDSARTNQIYEYRQAFWRFVERFVSVLKQTSGMNEIADSLEVDRSAWTHKKLLLYVEFVIAVAEIVSIKTSFDWKEIGARHYRTIGGSKRFDIHKLSFLEQFEQNLGFPLHVIGLSSQGVITPVYFAGQLSGTGGFQYPQGFLHATTDLTVFSTHFYTTCRVLWIVENRAVVTRMVAEPDFLMRSDSLVLGIDGQLRGGHRKFIADVLTHSKHLEQVVVWCDIDDAGFVITKNVESLLQSHTALITKWILPISSANQREQFQGEAHQWASFETEMEKRLALGHAGEQEAEMGGAERWMSWLATV
;
A
#
# COMPACT_ATOMS: atom_id res chain seq x y z
N MET A 1 49.24 6.03 -4.73
CA MET A 1 47.81 5.68 -4.74
C MET A 1 47.13 6.41 -3.59
N ASN A 2 46.01 7.11 -3.84
CA ASN A 2 45.21 7.78 -2.81
C ASN A 2 44.73 6.75 -1.75
N PRO A 3 44.89 7.01 -0.43
CA PRO A 3 44.38 6.16 0.65
C PRO A 3 42.92 5.73 0.51
N GLU A 4 42.04 6.63 0.07
CA GLU A 4 40.59 6.38 -0.07
C GLU A 4 40.30 5.37 -1.17
N MET A 5 41.07 5.42 -2.26
CA MET A 5 40.99 4.45 -3.36
C MET A 5 41.48 3.07 -2.91
N LYS A 6 42.55 3.01 -2.10
CA LYS A 6 43.03 1.75 -1.50
C LYS A 6 41.89 1.15 -0.67
N GLU A 7 41.29 1.94 0.22
CA GLU A 7 40.16 1.52 1.05
C GLU A 7 38.96 1.05 0.22
N PHE A 8 38.59 1.77 -0.84
CA PHE A 8 37.53 1.36 -1.78
C PHE A 8 37.78 -0.03 -2.37
N ILE A 9 39.01 -0.30 -2.85
CA ILE A 9 39.37 -1.61 -3.40
C ILE A 9 39.30 -2.69 -2.31
N TYR A 10 39.80 -2.41 -1.10
CA TYR A 10 39.70 -3.31 0.04
C TYR A 10 38.23 -3.65 0.36
N LYS A 11 37.36 -2.64 0.44
CA LYS A 11 35.96 -2.78 0.83
C LYS A 11 35.12 -3.53 -0.19
N HIS A 12 35.31 -3.25 -1.49
CA HIS A 12 34.40 -3.73 -2.53
C HIS A 12 34.93 -4.89 -3.39
N TYR A 13 36.26 -5.08 -3.47
CA TYR A 13 36.85 -6.06 -4.39
C TYR A 13 37.77 -7.09 -3.73
N LEU A 14 38.28 -6.81 -2.53
CA LEU A 14 39.15 -7.74 -1.82
C LEU A 14 38.34 -8.70 -0.93
N LYS A 15 38.66 -10.00 -1.00
CA LYS A 15 38.05 -11.02 -0.14
C LYS A 15 38.91 -11.25 1.11
N LYS A 16 38.30 -11.74 2.19
CA LYS A 16 39.01 -12.12 3.43
C LYS A 16 40.17 -13.09 3.12
N GLY A 17 41.37 -12.77 3.60
CA GLY A 17 42.60 -13.57 3.36
C GLY A 17 43.35 -13.23 2.07
N LEU A 18 42.94 -12.19 1.35
CA LEU A 18 43.71 -11.59 0.26
C LEU A 18 44.34 -10.28 0.73
N GLU A 19 45.52 -9.97 0.20
CA GLU A 19 46.27 -8.74 0.47
C GLU A 19 46.66 -8.07 -0.85
N LEU A 20 46.64 -6.74 -0.87
CA LEU A 20 47.19 -5.96 -1.99
C LEU A 20 48.69 -5.77 -1.80
N GLU A 21 49.42 -5.73 -2.90
CA GLU A 21 50.81 -5.27 -2.90
C GLU A 21 50.92 -3.83 -2.38
N ASP A 22 51.89 -3.58 -1.50
CA ASP A 22 52.06 -2.26 -0.88
C ASP A 22 52.60 -1.20 -1.84
N ASN A 23 53.33 -1.62 -2.87
CA ASN A 23 53.90 -0.74 -3.89
C ASN A 23 53.30 -1.07 -5.27
N PRO A 24 52.43 -0.21 -5.83
CA PRO A 24 51.93 -0.42 -7.20
C PRO A 24 53.08 -0.31 -8.20
N VAL A 25 53.10 -1.22 -9.18
CA VAL A 25 53.97 -1.06 -10.35
C VAL A 25 53.41 0.10 -11.17
N THR A 26 54.24 1.12 -11.36
CA THR A 26 53.95 2.31 -12.17
C THR A 26 54.79 2.23 -13.42
N ASP A 27 54.16 1.94 -14.56
CA ASP A 27 54.80 2.17 -15.86
C ASP A 27 54.70 3.66 -16.21
N ALA A 28 55.69 4.16 -16.93
CA ALA A 28 55.86 5.57 -17.29
C ALA A 28 54.56 6.19 -17.83
N GLY A 29 53.81 6.83 -16.94
CA GLY A 29 52.56 7.53 -17.23
C GLY A 29 51.30 6.88 -16.64
N ILE A 30 51.10 7.05 -15.32
CA ILE A 30 49.77 7.22 -14.69
C ILE A 30 48.90 5.92 -14.49
N ILE A 31 49.27 4.74 -14.98
CA ILE A 31 48.57 3.48 -14.67
C ILE A 31 49.18 2.82 -13.42
N TYR A 32 48.37 2.50 -12.40
CA TYR A 32 48.79 1.65 -11.30
C TYR A 32 48.30 0.20 -11.54
N ALA A 33 49.23 -0.74 -11.42
CA ALA A 33 48.93 -2.17 -11.40
C ALA A 33 49.20 -2.72 -9.99
N LEU A 34 48.15 -3.24 -9.35
CA LEU A 34 48.21 -3.84 -8.02
C LEU A 34 48.08 -5.35 -8.13
N ASP A 35 49.13 -6.07 -7.74
CA ASP A 35 49.04 -7.51 -7.58
C ASP A 35 48.27 -7.85 -6.29
N VAL A 36 47.33 -8.77 -6.42
CA VAL A 36 46.53 -9.32 -5.33
C VAL A 36 47.13 -10.66 -4.95
N TYR A 37 47.49 -10.81 -3.68
CA TYR A 37 48.08 -12.01 -3.12
C TYR A 37 47.09 -12.73 -2.22
N GLN A 38 47.04 -14.06 -2.31
CA GLN A 38 46.46 -14.91 -1.29
C GLN A 38 47.54 -15.22 -0.26
N VAL A 39 47.28 -14.87 1.00
CA VAL A 39 48.22 -15.04 2.10
C VAL A 39 47.67 -16.01 3.12
N SER A 40 48.49 -17.00 3.48
CA SER A 40 48.25 -17.97 4.53
C SER A 40 49.56 -18.23 5.27
N ALA A 41 49.51 -18.92 6.41
CA ALA A 41 50.70 -19.25 7.20
C ALA A 41 51.83 -19.97 6.43
N ARG A 42 51.56 -20.53 5.23
CA ARG A 42 52.53 -21.30 4.44
C ARG A 42 52.68 -20.85 2.98
N ILE A 43 51.82 -19.95 2.48
CA ILE A 43 51.75 -19.62 1.05
C ILE A 43 51.43 -18.13 0.88
N ARG A 44 52.27 -17.43 0.10
CA ARG A 44 51.99 -16.12 -0.50
C ARG A 44 51.97 -16.29 -2.01
N LYS A 45 50.79 -16.21 -2.63
CA LYS A 45 50.59 -16.51 -4.05
C LYS A 45 49.84 -15.39 -4.75
N ARG A 46 50.34 -14.92 -5.89
CA ARG A 46 49.62 -13.96 -6.73
C ARG A 46 48.41 -14.63 -7.39
N VAL A 47 47.23 -14.04 -7.21
CA VAL A 47 45.95 -14.60 -7.69
C VAL A 47 45.19 -13.68 -8.64
N ALA A 48 45.47 -12.38 -8.58
CA ALA A 48 44.91 -11.42 -9.54
C ALA A 48 45.81 -10.20 -9.67
N ARG A 49 45.53 -9.39 -10.68
CA ARG A 49 46.08 -8.05 -10.88
C ARG A 49 44.93 -7.08 -11.14
N ILE A 50 44.92 -5.97 -10.43
CA ILE A 50 43.96 -4.87 -10.62
C ILE A 50 44.71 -3.74 -11.33
N THR A 51 44.14 -3.25 -12.42
CA THR A 51 44.70 -2.17 -13.22
C THR A 51 43.69 -1.03 -13.32
N ALA A 52 44.15 0.18 -12.97
CA ALA A 52 43.42 1.43 -13.14
C ALA A 52 44.41 2.61 -13.19
N MET A 53 43.95 3.78 -13.64
CA MET A 53 44.77 4.98 -13.82
C MET A 53 44.34 6.10 -12.88
N MET A 54 45.29 6.95 -12.47
CA MET A 54 45.09 8.08 -11.53
C MET A 54 45.48 9.40 -12.22
N MET A 55 44.55 10.16 -12.79
CA MET A 55 44.88 11.54 -13.20
C MET A 55 45.41 12.34 -12.00
N GLU A 56 46.48 13.11 -12.20
CA GLU A 56 46.77 14.26 -11.34
C GLU A 56 45.66 15.30 -11.54
N ASP A 57 45.31 16.01 -10.47
CA ASP A 57 44.21 16.96 -10.44
C ASP A 57 44.37 18.04 -11.53
N ASP A 58 43.68 17.86 -12.67
CA ASP A 58 43.28 18.99 -13.49
C ASP A 58 42.13 19.67 -12.73
N GLU A 59 42.51 20.67 -11.92
CA GLU A 59 41.60 21.74 -11.49
C GLU A 59 40.84 22.26 -12.72
N ASP A 60 39.52 22.48 -12.58
CA ASP A 60 38.62 23.05 -13.61
C ASP A 60 38.10 22.14 -14.74
N GLN A 61 37.55 20.96 -14.40
CA GLN A 61 36.36 20.50 -15.12
C GLN A 61 35.20 20.30 -14.16
N SER A 62 34.29 21.26 -14.16
CA SER A 62 33.00 21.17 -13.49
C SER A 62 32.39 19.78 -13.72
N LEU A 63 32.00 19.09 -12.65
CA LEU A 63 31.31 17.80 -12.62
C LEU A 63 29.96 17.77 -13.38
N ASN A 64 29.66 18.78 -14.19
CA ASN A 64 28.37 19.06 -14.82
C ASN A 64 28.34 18.87 -16.34
N ALA A 65 29.47 18.57 -17.00
CA ALA A 65 29.51 18.27 -18.43
C ALA A 65 30.11 16.88 -18.68
N PHE A 66 29.29 15.84 -18.49
CA PHE A 66 29.69 14.47 -18.82
C PHE A 66 29.72 14.27 -20.33
N SER A 67 30.71 13.51 -20.79
CA SER A 67 30.69 12.95 -22.14
C SER A 67 29.70 11.79 -22.25
N ASP A 68 29.17 11.54 -23.44
CA ASP A 68 28.27 10.40 -23.73
C ASP A 68 28.81 9.04 -23.25
N ILE A 69 30.13 8.89 -23.17
CA ILE A 69 30.79 7.65 -22.76
C ILE A 69 30.69 7.45 -21.24
N GLU A 70 30.73 8.54 -20.47
CA GLU A 70 30.62 8.52 -19.00
C GLU A 70 29.18 8.24 -18.56
N GLU A 71 28.20 8.80 -19.25
CA GLU A 71 26.78 8.46 -19.02
C GLU A 71 26.50 6.97 -19.28
N ARG A 72 27.07 6.42 -20.36
CA ARG A 72 26.99 4.97 -20.63
C ARG A 72 27.65 4.15 -19.53
N ALA A 73 28.78 4.60 -18.97
CA ALA A 73 29.45 3.91 -17.88
C ALA A 73 28.57 3.83 -16.61
N ILE A 74 27.85 4.91 -16.29
CA ILE A 74 26.87 4.94 -15.18
C ILE A 74 25.79 3.87 -15.37
N HIS A 75 25.24 3.73 -16.58
CA HIS A 75 24.24 2.71 -16.87
C HIS A 75 24.81 1.28 -16.87
N LEU A 76 26.03 1.09 -17.39
CA LEU A 76 26.66 -0.23 -17.49
C LEU A 76 27.16 -0.76 -16.15
N PHE A 77 27.57 0.12 -15.25
CA PHE A 77 28.12 -0.19 -13.93
C PHE A 77 27.36 0.55 -12.84
N TYR A 78 26.08 0.21 -12.64
CA TYR A 78 25.21 0.83 -11.63
C TYR A 78 25.53 0.44 -10.18
N SER A 79 26.43 -0.52 -9.94
CA SER A 79 26.91 -0.89 -8.59
C SER A 79 28.30 -1.54 -8.64
N THR A 80 29.01 -1.56 -7.50
CA THR A 80 30.32 -2.21 -7.38
C THR A 80 30.26 -3.74 -7.61
N GLY A 81 29.06 -4.34 -7.56
CA GLY A 81 28.84 -5.76 -7.79
C GLY A 81 28.85 -6.16 -9.27
N VAL A 82 28.65 -5.21 -10.20
CA VAL A 82 28.53 -5.49 -11.63
C VAL A 82 29.89 -5.88 -12.21
N ARG A 83 29.87 -6.93 -13.05
CA ARG A 83 31.05 -7.44 -13.75
C ARG A 83 30.75 -7.51 -15.24
N LYS A 84 31.69 -7.06 -16.06
CA LYS A 84 31.58 -7.10 -17.52
C LYS A 84 32.85 -7.69 -18.11
N THR A 85 32.72 -8.51 -19.13
CA THR A 85 33.85 -8.94 -19.95
C THR A 85 34.07 -7.96 -21.10
N ASP A 86 35.20 -8.10 -21.80
CA ASP A 86 35.50 -7.31 -22.99
C ASP A 86 34.40 -7.43 -24.07
N THR A 87 33.90 -8.65 -24.26
CA THR A 87 32.78 -8.96 -25.15
C THR A 87 31.50 -8.24 -24.74
N ASP A 88 31.21 -8.13 -23.44
CA ASP A 88 30.00 -7.46 -22.93
C ASP A 88 30.05 -5.95 -23.17
N LEU A 89 31.22 -5.33 -22.99
CA LEU A 89 31.42 -3.90 -23.25
C LEU A 89 31.28 -3.58 -24.74
N LYS A 90 31.88 -4.40 -25.61
CA LYS A 90 31.77 -4.26 -27.07
C LYS A 90 30.33 -4.45 -27.57
N ARG A 91 29.59 -5.42 -27.02
CA ARG A 91 28.15 -5.60 -27.30
C ARG A 91 27.29 -4.42 -26.86
N SER A 92 27.73 -3.70 -25.83
CA SER A 92 27.06 -2.49 -25.34
C SER A 92 27.39 -1.25 -26.19
N GLY A 93 28.12 -1.42 -27.30
CA GLY A 93 28.47 -0.36 -28.23
C GLY A 93 29.66 0.50 -27.82
N LEU A 94 30.47 0.06 -26.84
CA LEU A 94 31.74 0.72 -26.51
C LEU A 94 32.85 0.22 -27.43
N LEU A 95 33.57 1.16 -28.03
CA LEU A 95 34.78 0.88 -28.79
C LEU A 95 35.96 0.62 -27.85
N GLU A 96 37.03 0.01 -28.37
CA GLU A 96 38.26 -0.20 -27.60
C GLU A 96 38.82 1.12 -27.07
N SER A 97 38.75 2.20 -27.87
CA SER A 97 39.12 3.56 -27.45
C SER A 97 38.32 4.06 -26.25
N ASP A 98 37.03 3.72 -26.17
CA ASP A 98 36.14 4.16 -25.10
C ASP A 98 36.45 3.40 -23.80
N ILE A 99 36.71 2.09 -23.92
CA ILE A 99 37.11 1.24 -22.79
C ILE A 99 38.46 1.72 -22.23
N GLN A 100 39.42 2.02 -23.10
CA GLN A 100 40.70 2.61 -22.68
C GLN A 100 40.47 3.97 -22.04
N ALA A 101 39.65 4.86 -22.63
CA ALA A 101 39.35 6.16 -22.04
C ALA A 101 38.72 6.05 -20.64
N LEU A 102 37.77 5.12 -20.44
CA LEU A 102 37.14 4.88 -19.13
C LEU A 102 38.12 4.31 -18.10
N LEU A 103 39.03 3.41 -18.50
CA LEU A 103 40.13 2.91 -17.65
C LEU A 103 41.09 4.04 -17.29
N HIS A 104 41.48 4.84 -18.28
CA HIS A 104 42.38 5.98 -18.14
C HIS A 104 41.79 7.07 -17.22
N ARG A 105 40.48 7.30 -17.28
CA ARG A 105 39.79 8.26 -16.40
C ARG A 105 39.41 7.69 -15.02
N GLY A 106 39.70 6.42 -14.76
CA GLY A 106 39.40 5.76 -13.48
C GLY A 106 37.91 5.47 -13.24
N PHE A 107 37.07 5.51 -14.28
CA PHE A 107 35.65 5.17 -14.21
C PHE A 107 35.41 3.67 -14.11
N ILE A 108 36.31 2.89 -14.71
CA ILE A 108 36.33 1.42 -14.60
C ILE A 108 37.71 0.94 -14.18
N LEU A 109 37.76 -0.26 -13.62
CA LEU A 109 38.99 -0.99 -13.32
C LEU A 109 38.98 -2.34 -14.01
N ARG A 110 40.16 -2.81 -14.40
CA ARG A 110 40.34 -4.13 -14.99
C ARG A 110 40.94 -5.07 -13.96
N ILE A 111 40.28 -6.20 -13.71
CA ILE A 111 40.78 -7.27 -12.86
C ILE A 111 41.14 -8.47 -13.73
N VAL A 112 42.42 -8.81 -13.77
CA VAL A 112 42.92 -10.02 -14.43
C VAL A 112 43.16 -11.08 -13.35
N ARG A 113 42.43 -12.19 -13.41
CA ARG A 113 42.67 -13.35 -12.53
C ARG A 113 43.74 -14.23 -13.15
N TYR A 114 44.66 -14.73 -12.34
CA TYR A 114 45.69 -15.66 -12.78
C TYR A 114 45.29 -17.12 -12.58
N GLU A 115 45.84 -18.00 -13.41
CA GLU A 115 45.83 -19.44 -13.18
C GLU A 115 46.69 -19.82 -11.95
N PRO A 116 46.67 -21.10 -11.50
CA PRO A 116 47.46 -21.53 -10.36
C PRO A 116 48.97 -21.31 -10.48
N ASP A 117 49.49 -21.01 -11.66
CA ASP A 117 50.89 -20.63 -11.87
C ASP A 117 51.21 -19.18 -11.44
N GLY A 118 50.18 -18.36 -11.15
CA GLY A 118 50.30 -16.96 -10.77
C GLY A 118 50.82 -16.05 -11.89
N LYS A 119 50.91 -16.54 -13.13
CA LYS A 119 51.50 -15.83 -14.28
C LYS A 119 50.56 -15.77 -15.48
N THR A 120 49.88 -16.86 -15.79
CA THR A 120 49.00 -16.93 -16.96
C THR A 120 47.65 -16.32 -16.62
N GLY A 121 47.25 -15.29 -17.36
CA GLY A 121 45.95 -14.66 -17.19
C GLY A 121 44.84 -15.63 -17.60
N LYS A 122 43.96 -15.98 -16.67
CA LYS A 122 42.80 -16.85 -16.89
C LYS A 122 41.64 -16.09 -17.53
N GLN A 123 41.31 -14.95 -16.95
CA GLN A 123 40.15 -14.15 -17.33
C GLN A 123 40.36 -12.71 -16.91
N SER A 124 39.97 -11.78 -17.78
CA SER A 124 39.86 -10.36 -17.44
C SER A 124 38.40 -9.93 -17.32
N GLU A 125 38.06 -9.27 -16.23
CA GLU A 125 36.77 -8.64 -15.99
C GLU A 125 36.96 -7.13 -15.73
N TYR A 126 36.00 -6.33 -16.16
CA TYR A 126 35.90 -4.91 -15.87
C TYR A 126 34.85 -4.70 -14.78
N ARG A 127 35.13 -3.77 -13.87
CA ARG A 127 34.22 -3.35 -12.80
C ARG A 127 34.26 -1.84 -12.61
N MET A 128 33.34 -1.33 -11.79
CA MET A 128 33.30 0.07 -11.37
C MET A 128 34.64 0.52 -10.77
N GLY A 129 35.16 1.64 -11.26
CA GLY A 129 36.31 2.33 -10.70
C GLY A 129 35.91 3.29 -9.57
N TYR A 130 36.89 3.75 -8.80
CA TYR A 130 36.66 4.63 -7.66
C TYR A 130 36.00 5.95 -8.04
N ARG A 131 36.36 6.54 -9.19
CA ARG A 131 35.77 7.79 -9.66
C ARG A 131 34.27 7.64 -9.97
N LEU A 132 33.89 6.55 -10.63
CA LEU A 132 32.49 6.25 -10.90
C LEU A 132 31.72 5.98 -9.60
N TYR A 133 32.36 5.32 -8.63
CA TYR A 133 31.77 5.15 -7.30
C TYR A 133 31.51 6.49 -6.61
N GLN A 134 32.50 7.38 -6.53
CA GLN A 134 32.34 8.73 -5.95
C GLN A 134 31.22 9.52 -6.64
N LEU A 135 31.13 9.45 -7.96
CA LEU A 135 30.06 10.11 -8.72
C LEU A 135 28.67 9.57 -8.38
N LEU A 136 28.53 8.26 -8.25
CA LEU A 136 27.24 7.64 -7.87
C LEU A 136 26.87 7.98 -6.43
N GLU A 137 27.83 8.01 -5.51
CA GLU A 137 27.58 8.42 -4.13
C GLU A 137 27.21 9.90 -4.05
N LEU A 138 27.87 10.79 -4.80
CA LEU A 138 27.50 12.20 -4.88
C LEU A 138 26.08 12.38 -5.44
N LYS A 139 25.72 11.64 -6.50
CA LYS A 139 24.35 11.66 -7.05
C LYS A 139 23.31 11.21 -6.03
N LYS A 140 23.61 10.17 -5.24
CA LYS A 140 22.72 9.71 -4.17
C LYS A 140 22.54 10.78 -3.09
N VAL A 141 23.63 11.40 -2.63
CA VAL A 141 23.55 12.49 -1.65
C VAL A 141 22.71 13.65 -2.18
N GLN A 142 22.90 14.05 -3.44
CA GLN A 142 22.09 15.10 -4.07
C GLN A 142 20.61 14.71 -4.21
N GLU A 143 20.31 13.43 -4.49
CA GLU A 143 18.92 12.93 -4.54
C GLU A 143 18.29 12.89 -3.15
N GLU A 144 19.05 12.55 -2.12
CA GLU A 144 18.64 12.57 -0.71
C GLU A 144 18.38 14.01 -0.23
N GLU A 145 19.29 14.94 -0.51
CA GLU A 145 19.13 16.38 -0.21
C GLU A 145 17.87 16.95 -0.87
N LYS A 146 17.67 16.70 -2.17
CA LYS A 146 16.44 17.12 -2.88
C LYS A 146 15.18 16.48 -2.29
N SER A 147 15.27 15.24 -1.84
CA SER A 147 14.13 14.57 -1.20
C SER A 147 13.82 15.19 0.16
N GLN A 148 14.84 15.59 0.91
CA GLN A 148 14.67 16.30 2.18
C GLN A 148 14.05 17.69 1.98
N GLU A 149 14.55 18.47 1.02
CA GLU A 149 13.95 19.77 0.64
C GLU A 149 12.47 19.61 0.28
N LEU A 150 12.12 18.58 -0.52
CA LEU A 150 10.72 18.28 -0.87
C LEU A 150 9.86 17.96 0.36
N VAL A 151 10.38 17.19 1.31
CA VAL A 151 9.65 16.85 2.55
C VAL A 151 9.42 18.10 3.41
N GLU A 152 10.42 19.00 3.50
CA GLU A 152 10.29 20.27 4.20
C GLU A 152 9.20 21.15 3.55
N ASP A 153 9.20 21.26 2.22
CA ASP A 153 8.19 21.99 1.45
C ASP A 153 6.78 21.42 1.69
N TRP A 154 6.62 20.10 1.65
CA TRP A 154 5.36 19.41 1.93
C TRP A 154 4.86 19.66 3.35
N CYS A 155 5.76 19.57 4.33
CA CYS A 155 5.45 19.83 5.72
C CYS A 155 5.01 21.30 5.91
N SER A 156 5.70 22.24 5.28
CA SER A 156 5.36 23.66 5.30
C SER A 156 3.98 23.93 4.68
N ALA A 157 3.71 23.34 3.51
CA ALA A 157 2.43 23.47 2.81
C ALA A 157 1.26 22.96 3.66
N LEU A 158 1.35 21.75 4.20
CA LEU A 158 0.30 21.18 5.05
C LEU A 158 0.14 21.91 6.38
N THR A 159 1.25 22.35 6.99
CA THR A 159 1.18 23.14 8.24
C THR A 159 0.45 24.45 8.00
N THR A 160 0.69 25.10 6.86
CA THR A 160 -0.01 26.33 6.47
C THR A 160 -1.51 26.08 6.30
N VAL A 161 -1.89 25.00 5.62
CA VAL A 161 -3.30 24.61 5.46
C VAL A 161 -3.94 24.31 6.83
N LEU A 162 -3.27 23.54 7.69
CA LEU A 162 -3.79 23.19 9.01
C LEU A 162 -4.00 24.42 9.89
N ASN A 163 -3.08 25.38 9.89
CA ASN A 163 -3.21 26.61 10.66
C ASN A 163 -4.41 27.43 10.16
N ALA A 164 -4.56 27.60 8.85
CA ALA A 164 -5.70 28.32 8.27
C ALA A 164 -7.05 27.67 8.63
N VAL A 165 -7.10 26.34 8.69
CA VAL A 165 -8.32 25.59 9.01
C VAL A 165 -8.64 25.66 10.50
N LYS A 166 -7.63 25.61 11.39
CA LYS A 166 -7.83 25.76 12.85
C LYS A 166 -8.40 27.11 13.25
N GLU A 167 -8.11 28.14 12.47
CA GLU A 167 -8.65 29.48 12.65
C GLU A 167 -10.06 29.65 12.05
N ASP A 168 -10.55 28.68 11.26
CA ASP A 168 -11.89 28.74 10.66
C ASP A 168 -12.95 28.06 11.56
N PRO A 169 -13.81 28.85 12.23
CA PRO A 169 -14.87 28.32 13.10
C PRO A 169 -15.95 27.54 12.33
N ASN A 170 -15.97 27.59 10.99
CA ASN A 170 -16.87 26.76 10.18
C ASN A 170 -16.31 25.35 9.94
N ILE A 171 -15.00 25.16 10.10
CA ILE A 171 -14.34 23.86 9.94
C ILE A 171 -14.12 23.18 11.30
N PHE A 172 -13.92 23.96 12.36
CA PHE A 172 -13.91 23.50 13.75
C PHE A 172 -14.85 24.32 14.65
N PRO A 173 -16.19 24.22 14.52
CA PRO A 173 -17.12 24.84 15.46
C PRO A 173 -16.89 24.40 16.90
N GLU A 174 -16.79 25.40 17.81
CA GLU A 174 -16.32 25.20 19.18
C GLU A 174 -17.28 24.44 20.10
N ASP A 175 -18.62 24.46 19.95
CA ASP A 175 -19.45 23.67 20.91
C ASP A 175 -20.98 23.54 20.66
N SER A 176 -21.58 23.78 19.48
CA SER A 176 -23.08 23.83 19.43
C SER A 176 -23.86 23.52 18.15
N ALA A 177 -23.36 22.72 17.21
CA ALA A 177 -24.15 22.29 16.03
C ALA A 177 -24.23 20.75 15.89
N ARG A 178 -25.08 20.20 16.76
CA ARG A 178 -25.66 18.85 16.84
C ARG A 178 -25.71 18.02 15.53
N THR A 179 -25.22 16.78 15.63
CA THR A 179 -25.71 15.56 14.92
C THR A 179 -25.55 15.45 13.41
N ASN A 180 -24.59 16.14 12.77
CA ASN A 180 -24.30 15.90 11.34
C ASN A 180 -23.04 15.04 11.17
N GLN A 181 -23.24 13.78 10.79
CA GLN A 181 -22.19 12.79 10.64
C GLN A 181 -21.10 13.17 9.62
N ILE A 182 -21.44 13.96 8.61
CA ILE A 182 -20.47 14.47 7.62
C ILE A 182 -19.36 15.29 8.31
N TYR A 183 -19.70 15.98 9.39
CA TYR A 183 -18.74 16.76 10.16
C TYR A 183 -17.71 15.89 10.89
N GLU A 184 -18.13 14.73 11.42
CA GLU A 184 -17.22 13.77 12.05
C GLU A 184 -16.17 13.24 11.07
N TYR A 185 -16.58 12.93 9.83
CA TYR A 185 -15.64 12.51 8.79
C TYR A 185 -14.68 13.62 8.37
N ARG A 186 -15.14 14.87 8.31
CA ARG A 186 -14.26 16.03 8.06
C ARG A 186 -13.25 16.22 9.19
N GLN A 187 -13.65 16.03 10.44
CA GLN A 187 -12.70 16.04 11.55
C GLN A 187 -11.70 14.89 11.47
N ALA A 188 -12.17 13.68 11.14
CA ALA A 188 -11.30 12.52 10.97
C ALA A 188 -10.27 12.74 9.84
N PHE A 189 -10.67 13.36 8.74
CA PHE A 189 -9.78 13.81 7.68
C PHE A 189 -8.69 14.76 8.21
N TRP A 190 -9.05 15.78 8.99
CA TRP A 190 -8.05 16.70 9.51
C TRP A 190 -7.12 16.05 10.54
N ARG A 191 -7.61 15.13 11.37
CA ARG A 191 -6.75 14.31 12.26
C ARG A 191 -5.76 13.46 11.46
N PHE A 192 -6.18 12.92 10.31
CA PHE A 192 -5.28 12.23 9.38
C PHE A 192 -4.18 13.18 8.87
N VAL A 193 -4.56 14.39 8.43
CA VAL A 193 -3.59 15.39 7.95
C VAL A 193 -2.62 15.82 9.06
N GLU A 194 -3.11 16.05 10.29
CA GLU A 194 -2.27 16.38 11.45
C GLU A 194 -1.25 15.27 11.78
N ARG A 195 -1.71 14.00 11.76
CA ARG A 195 -0.83 12.85 11.92
C ARG A 195 0.20 12.78 10.81
N PHE A 196 -0.22 13.03 9.57
CA PHE A 196 0.68 13.00 8.41
C PHE A 196 1.75 14.09 8.48
N VAL A 197 1.40 15.31 8.89
CA VAL A 197 2.38 16.38 9.15
C VAL A 197 3.37 15.98 10.24
N SER A 198 2.90 15.30 11.30
CA SER A 198 3.79 14.81 12.36
C SER A 198 4.80 13.79 11.82
N VAL A 199 4.39 12.93 10.89
CA VAL A 199 5.29 11.99 10.19
C VAL A 199 6.29 12.73 9.33
N LEU A 200 5.86 13.71 8.52
CA LEU A 200 6.77 14.50 7.69
C LEU A 200 7.83 15.26 8.51
N LYS A 201 7.49 15.70 9.74
CA LYS A 201 8.45 16.37 10.64
C LYS A 201 9.50 15.43 11.25
N GLN A 202 9.15 14.16 11.40
CA GLN A 202 10.00 13.18 12.09
C GLN A 202 10.75 12.28 11.11
N THR A 203 10.38 12.31 9.84
CA THR A 203 10.88 11.32 8.90
C THR A 203 12.32 11.56 8.49
N SER A 204 13.07 10.48 8.36
CA SER A 204 14.43 10.49 7.80
C SER A 204 14.46 10.12 6.31
N GLY A 205 13.32 9.76 5.72
CA GLY A 205 13.24 9.46 4.29
C GLY A 205 11.92 8.83 3.84
N MET A 206 11.79 8.65 2.52
CA MET A 206 10.53 8.26 1.86
C MET A 206 9.94 6.91 2.30
N ASN A 207 10.73 6.01 2.90
CA ASN A 207 10.23 4.70 3.35
C ASN A 207 9.23 4.83 4.50
N GLU A 208 9.50 5.72 5.46
CA GLU A 208 8.61 5.94 6.61
C GLU A 208 7.32 6.66 6.19
N ILE A 209 7.42 7.55 5.18
CA ILE A 209 6.26 8.17 4.53
C ILE A 209 5.38 7.10 3.87
N ALA A 210 5.98 6.18 3.12
CA ALA A 210 5.26 5.08 2.48
C ALA A 210 4.57 4.17 3.51
N ASP A 211 5.28 3.84 4.59
CA ASP A 211 4.77 2.99 5.66
C ASP A 211 3.61 3.68 6.41
N SER A 212 3.71 4.99 6.69
CA SER A 212 2.61 5.76 7.30
C SER A 212 1.38 5.90 6.40
N LEU A 213 1.56 5.88 5.09
CA LEU A 213 0.46 5.92 4.12
C LEU A 213 0.02 4.52 3.70
N GLU A 214 0.53 3.46 4.33
CA GLU A 214 0.18 2.06 4.05
C GLU A 214 0.27 1.72 2.55
N VAL A 215 1.26 2.30 1.86
CA VAL A 215 1.46 2.12 0.42
C VAL A 215 2.26 0.84 0.17
N ASP A 216 1.77 0.00 -0.73
CA ASP A 216 2.52 -1.17 -1.19
C ASP A 216 3.76 -0.76 -2.01
N ARG A 217 4.91 -0.81 -1.34
CA ARG A 217 6.23 -0.50 -1.92
C ARG A 217 6.65 -1.46 -3.03
N SER A 218 6.06 -2.65 -3.12
CA SER A 218 6.33 -3.59 -4.22
C SER A 218 5.60 -3.18 -5.51
N ALA A 219 4.45 -2.51 -5.38
CA ALA A 219 3.63 -2.07 -6.50
C ALA A 219 3.89 -0.61 -6.91
N TRP A 220 4.34 0.25 -5.99
CA TRP A 220 4.48 1.68 -6.25
C TRP A 220 5.95 2.10 -6.47
N THR A 221 6.19 2.78 -7.59
CA THR A 221 7.48 3.42 -7.83
C THR A 221 7.66 4.64 -6.93
N HIS A 222 8.91 5.01 -6.64
CA HIS A 222 9.23 6.23 -5.89
C HIS A 222 8.53 7.47 -6.47
N LYS A 223 8.55 7.64 -7.80
CA LYS A 223 7.88 8.76 -8.48
C LYS A 223 6.36 8.78 -8.24
N LYS A 224 5.71 7.61 -8.21
CA LYS A 224 4.28 7.49 -7.92
C LYS A 224 3.98 7.90 -6.47
N LEU A 225 4.84 7.49 -5.53
CA LEU A 225 4.74 7.89 -4.12
C LEU A 225 4.88 9.41 -3.95
N LEU A 226 5.89 10.04 -4.55
CA LEU A 226 6.04 11.51 -4.52
C LEU A 226 4.75 12.20 -4.99
N LEU A 227 4.21 11.77 -6.14
CA LEU A 227 3.01 12.36 -6.73
C LEU A 227 1.75 12.11 -5.87
N TYR A 228 1.71 11.02 -5.10
CA TYR A 228 0.62 10.75 -4.18
C TYR A 228 0.67 11.63 -2.93
N VAL A 229 1.87 11.93 -2.41
CA VAL A 229 2.02 12.90 -1.32
C VAL A 229 1.55 14.28 -1.79
N GLU A 230 1.96 14.73 -2.99
CA GLU A 230 1.44 15.96 -3.60
C GLU A 230 -0.09 15.92 -3.77
N PHE A 231 -0.66 14.78 -4.15
CA PHE A 231 -2.11 14.60 -4.22
C PHE A 231 -2.79 14.79 -2.85
N VAL A 232 -2.28 14.20 -1.77
CA VAL A 232 -2.82 14.37 -0.42
C VAL A 232 -2.79 15.85 -0.01
N ILE A 233 -1.69 16.56 -0.31
CA ILE A 233 -1.56 18.00 -0.05
C ILE A 233 -2.60 18.78 -0.85
N ALA A 234 -2.71 18.53 -2.15
CA ALA A 234 -3.67 19.19 -3.02
C ALA A 234 -5.13 18.96 -2.57
N VAL A 235 -5.44 17.77 -2.04
CA VAL A 235 -6.74 17.48 -1.44
C VAL A 235 -6.96 18.30 -0.16
N ALA A 236 -5.98 18.36 0.75
CA ALA A 236 -6.07 19.20 1.95
C ALA A 236 -6.31 20.68 1.59
N GLU A 237 -5.57 21.19 0.60
CA GLU A 237 -5.75 22.56 0.11
C GLU A 237 -7.17 22.83 -0.39
N ILE A 238 -7.78 21.93 -1.16
CA ILE A 238 -9.14 22.16 -1.71
C ILE A 238 -10.23 21.89 -0.67
N VAL A 239 -10.05 20.94 0.25
CA VAL A 239 -11.01 20.67 1.34
C VAL A 239 -11.09 21.85 2.31
N SER A 240 -9.99 22.60 2.51
CA SER A 240 -9.93 23.77 3.41
C SER A 240 -10.80 24.96 2.97
N ILE A 241 -11.33 24.94 1.76
CA ILE A 241 -11.98 26.10 1.12
C ILE A 241 -13.29 25.76 0.41
N LYS A 242 -13.50 24.48 0.07
CA LYS A 242 -14.64 24.02 -0.73
C LYS A 242 -15.30 22.86 -0.02
N THR A 243 -16.62 22.93 0.03
CA THR A 243 -17.47 21.85 0.53
C THR A 243 -17.68 20.75 -0.52
N SER A 244 -17.55 21.07 -1.81
CA SER A 244 -17.65 20.13 -2.93
C SER A 244 -16.71 20.53 -4.06
N PHE A 245 -16.09 19.54 -4.71
CA PHE A 245 -15.15 19.72 -5.82
C PHE A 245 -15.04 18.46 -6.69
N ASP A 246 -14.68 18.65 -7.96
CA ASP A 246 -14.36 17.56 -8.90
C ASP A 246 -12.87 17.16 -8.85
N TRP A 247 -12.58 15.94 -9.29
CA TRP A 247 -11.23 15.41 -9.46
C TRP A 247 -10.26 16.37 -10.17
N LYS A 248 -10.69 17.00 -11.27
CA LYS A 248 -9.82 17.88 -12.06
C LYS A 248 -9.44 19.16 -11.33
N GLU A 249 -10.25 19.58 -10.37
CA GLU A 249 -10.00 20.80 -9.60
C GLU A 249 -8.82 20.66 -8.65
N ILE A 250 -8.58 19.44 -8.14
CA ILE A 250 -7.46 19.13 -7.21
C ILE A 250 -6.14 19.57 -7.85
N GLY A 251 -5.82 19.03 -9.03
CA GLY A 251 -4.59 19.37 -9.75
C GLY A 251 -4.60 20.78 -10.36
N ALA A 252 -5.76 21.27 -10.83
CA ALA A 252 -5.84 22.63 -11.40
C ALA A 252 -5.50 23.70 -10.35
N ARG A 253 -5.95 23.50 -9.11
CA ARG A 253 -5.72 24.44 -8.01
C ARG A 253 -4.30 24.37 -7.46
N HIS A 254 -3.78 23.16 -7.29
CA HIS A 254 -2.46 22.95 -6.71
C HIS A 254 -1.35 23.47 -7.62
N TYR A 255 -1.34 23.04 -8.90
CA TYR A 255 -0.24 23.39 -9.81
C TYR A 255 -0.42 24.73 -10.54
N ARG A 256 -1.64 25.29 -10.61
CA ARG A 256 -1.96 26.60 -11.24
C ARG A 256 -1.34 26.85 -12.62
N THR A 257 -1.14 25.78 -13.40
CA THR A 257 -0.46 25.80 -14.69
C THR A 257 -1.28 25.08 -15.76
N ILE A 258 -1.01 25.37 -17.03
CA ILE A 258 -1.61 24.65 -18.16
C ILE A 258 -1.26 23.16 -18.03
N GLY A 259 -2.28 22.31 -18.00
CA GLY A 259 -2.13 20.86 -17.80
C GLY A 259 -2.14 20.39 -16.34
N GLY A 260 -2.14 21.29 -15.35
CA GLY A 260 -2.21 20.94 -13.93
C GLY A 260 -3.42 20.07 -13.56
N SER A 261 -4.57 20.31 -14.21
CA SER A 261 -5.80 19.52 -13.99
C SER A 261 -5.70 18.04 -14.38
N LYS A 262 -4.64 17.65 -15.10
CA LYS A 262 -4.41 16.27 -15.57
C LYS A 262 -3.22 15.61 -14.88
N ARG A 263 -2.52 16.30 -13.97
CA ARG A 263 -1.29 15.82 -13.34
C ARG A 263 -1.47 14.48 -12.62
N PHE A 264 -2.64 14.26 -12.03
CA PHE A 264 -2.96 13.03 -11.30
C PHE A 264 -3.67 11.97 -12.15
N ASP A 265 -4.10 12.28 -13.39
CA ASP A 265 -5.00 11.41 -14.18
C ASP A 265 -4.44 10.01 -14.43
N ILE A 266 -3.11 9.90 -14.60
CA ILE A 266 -2.41 8.63 -14.87
C ILE A 266 -2.61 7.62 -13.72
N HIS A 267 -2.86 8.10 -12.51
CA HIS A 267 -2.99 7.27 -11.30
C HIS A 267 -4.33 7.42 -10.59
N LYS A 268 -5.34 8.04 -11.23
CA LYS A 268 -6.63 8.40 -10.63
C LYS A 268 -7.23 7.30 -9.76
N LEU A 269 -7.47 6.11 -10.33
CA LEU A 269 -8.11 5.00 -9.61
C LEU A 269 -7.30 4.60 -8.37
N SER A 270 -6.01 4.33 -8.55
CA SER A 270 -5.14 3.89 -7.44
C SER A 270 -4.96 4.95 -6.35
N PHE A 271 -5.02 6.25 -6.69
CA PHE A 271 -4.92 7.32 -5.70
C PHE A 271 -6.21 7.46 -4.89
N LEU A 272 -7.37 7.36 -5.54
CA LEU A 272 -8.65 7.39 -4.85
C LEU A 272 -8.80 6.19 -3.90
N GLU A 273 -8.49 4.98 -4.38
CA GLU A 273 -8.57 3.75 -3.59
C GLU A 273 -7.63 3.77 -2.39
N GLN A 274 -6.35 4.14 -2.60
CA GLN A 274 -5.38 4.26 -1.51
C GLN A 274 -5.83 5.32 -0.49
N PHE A 275 -6.40 6.44 -0.95
CA PHE A 275 -6.79 7.51 -0.05
C PHE A 275 -8.05 7.17 0.76
N GLU A 276 -9.01 6.47 0.17
CA GLU A 276 -10.15 5.91 0.91
C GLU A 276 -9.70 4.88 1.95
N GLN A 277 -8.70 4.06 1.63
CA GLN A 277 -8.09 3.13 2.59
C GLN A 277 -7.43 3.90 3.75
N ASN A 278 -6.65 4.94 3.45
CA ASN A 278 -5.99 5.75 4.47
C ASN A 278 -6.96 6.47 5.41
N LEU A 279 -8.12 6.89 4.90
CA LEU A 279 -9.14 7.60 5.65
C LEU A 279 -10.14 6.66 6.35
N GLY A 280 -10.37 5.48 5.80
CA GLY A 280 -11.40 4.53 6.27
C GLY A 280 -12.83 4.92 5.91
N PHE A 281 -13.03 5.89 5.01
CA PHE A 281 -14.34 6.37 4.56
C PHE A 281 -14.25 6.93 3.12
N PRO A 282 -15.38 6.98 2.39
CA PRO A 282 -15.39 7.39 0.98
C PRO A 282 -15.18 8.90 0.82
N LEU A 283 -14.54 9.32 -0.28
CA LEU A 283 -14.07 10.71 -0.44
C LEU A 283 -15.18 11.74 -0.67
N HIS A 284 -16.40 11.31 -1.00
CA HIS A 284 -17.53 12.22 -1.17
C HIS A 284 -17.89 12.95 0.14
N VAL A 285 -17.63 12.35 1.31
CA VAL A 285 -17.94 12.97 2.61
C VAL A 285 -17.06 14.20 2.89
N ILE A 286 -15.88 14.27 2.28
CA ILE A 286 -14.99 15.45 2.32
C ILE A 286 -15.21 16.38 1.11
N GLY A 287 -16.16 16.05 0.22
CA GLY A 287 -16.58 16.89 -0.90
C GLY A 287 -16.17 16.42 -2.29
N LEU A 288 -15.38 15.34 -2.40
CA LEU A 288 -14.88 14.89 -3.69
C LEU A 288 -15.94 14.11 -4.49
N SER A 289 -16.37 14.66 -5.61
CA SER A 289 -17.35 14.05 -6.52
C SER A 289 -16.63 13.33 -7.67
N SER A 290 -15.89 12.24 -7.42
CA SER A 290 -14.92 11.73 -8.40
C SER A 290 -15.39 10.63 -9.36
N GLN A 291 -16.52 9.96 -9.11
CA GLN A 291 -16.88 8.76 -9.90
C GLN A 291 -18.34 8.56 -10.31
N GLY A 292 -19.32 9.27 -9.74
CA GLY A 292 -20.74 9.00 -10.05
C GLY A 292 -21.20 7.57 -9.77
N VAL A 293 -20.35 6.75 -9.13
CA VAL A 293 -20.65 5.39 -8.68
C VAL A 293 -21.30 5.52 -7.33
N ILE A 294 -22.55 5.07 -7.25
CA ILE A 294 -23.33 5.00 -6.02
C ILE A 294 -23.46 3.53 -5.69
N THR A 295 -22.98 3.11 -4.52
CA THR A 295 -23.11 1.71 -4.09
C THR A 295 -24.46 1.52 -3.41
N PRO A 296 -25.35 0.66 -3.93
CA PRO A 296 -26.58 0.34 -3.24
C PRO A 296 -26.29 -0.57 -2.03
N VAL A 297 -27.04 -0.38 -0.95
CA VAL A 297 -27.10 -1.26 0.21
C VAL A 297 -28.51 -1.81 0.27
N TYR A 298 -28.66 -3.11 0.02
CA TYR A 298 -29.96 -3.79 -0.01
C TYR A 298 -30.31 -4.34 1.36
N PHE A 299 -31.53 -4.08 1.83
CA PHE A 299 -31.98 -4.61 3.10
C PHE A 299 -33.50 -4.79 3.13
N ALA A 300 -34.00 -5.52 4.12
CA ALA A 300 -35.42 -5.70 4.37
C ALA A 300 -35.70 -5.81 5.86
N GLY A 301 -36.76 -5.17 6.33
CA GLY A 301 -37.04 -5.05 7.76
C GLY A 301 -37.28 -3.60 8.16
N GLN A 302 -37.71 -3.38 9.40
CA GLN A 302 -37.92 -2.03 9.89
C GLN A 302 -36.57 -1.34 10.09
N LEU A 303 -36.42 -0.14 9.52
CA LEU A 303 -35.22 0.67 9.71
C LEU A 303 -35.61 2.14 9.82
N SER A 304 -34.89 2.89 10.64
CA SER A 304 -35.06 4.34 10.77
C SER A 304 -33.71 5.04 10.74
N GLY A 305 -33.70 6.30 10.29
CA GLY A 305 -32.52 7.14 10.24
C GLY A 305 -32.70 8.44 11.01
N THR A 306 -31.62 8.99 11.57
CA THR A 306 -31.64 10.27 12.29
C THR A 306 -32.15 11.46 11.46
N GLY A 307 -32.17 11.36 10.13
CA GLY A 307 -32.79 12.34 9.22
C GLY A 307 -34.32 12.24 9.06
N GLY A 308 -35.00 11.39 9.83
CA GLY A 308 -36.46 11.17 9.73
C GLY A 308 -36.86 10.15 8.66
N PHE A 309 -35.90 9.44 8.07
CA PHE A 309 -36.16 8.32 7.17
C PHE A 309 -36.79 7.16 7.93
N GLN A 310 -37.84 6.57 7.36
CA GLN A 310 -38.45 5.35 7.88
C GLN A 310 -38.67 4.37 6.74
N TYR A 311 -38.12 3.18 6.90
CA TYR A 311 -38.31 2.05 6.01
C TYR A 311 -39.21 1.04 6.72
N PRO A 312 -40.45 0.84 6.24
CA PRO A 312 -41.37 -0.09 6.88
C PRO A 312 -40.94 -1.53 6.64
N GLN A 313 -41.32 -2.41 7.58
CA GLN A 313 -41.12 -3.84 7.47
C GLN A 313 -41.95 -4.44 6.32
N GLY A 314 -41.51 -5.59 5.78
CA GLY A 314 -42.24 -6.36 4.76
C GLY A 314 -41.90 -6.02 3.31
N PHE A 315 -40.99 -5.08 3.06
CA PHE A 315 -40.53 -4.73 1.72
C PHE A 315 -39.01 -4.86 1.59
N LEU A 316 -38.56 -5.12 0.36
CA LEU A 316 -37.16 -4.96 0.00
C LEU A 316 -36.87 -3.48 -0.25
N HIS A 317 -35.86 -2.96 0.44
CA HIS A 317 -35.39 -1.60 0.33
C HIS A 317 -33.96 -1.57 -0.22
N ALA A 318 -33.60 -0.42 -0.80
CA ALA A 318 -32.24 -0.10 -1.13
C ALA A 318 -31.95 1.32 -0.65
N THR A 319 -30.83 1.50 0.05
CA THR A 319 -30.25 2.82 0.31
C THR A 319 -28.92 2.94 -0.44
N THR A 320 -28.29 4.11 -0.35
CA THR A 320 -27.02 4.38 -1.04
C THR A 320 -25.93 4.64 -0.03
N ASP A 321 -24.68 4.35 -0.38
CA ASP A 321 -23.52 4.78 0.41
C ASP A 321 -23.56 6.28 0.74
N LEU A 322 -23.95 7.16 -0.20
CA LEU A 322 -24.16 8.59 0.07
C LEU A 322 -25.11 8.84 1.25
N THR A 323 -26.27 8.17 1.24
CA THR A 323 -27.23 8.26 2.35
C THR A 323 -26.64 7.69 3.62
N VAL A 324 -26.02 6.51 3.53
CA VAL A 324 -25.37 5.83 4.66
C VAL A 324 -24.38 6.75 5.34
N PHE A 325 -23.48 7.42 4.64
CA PHE A 325 -22.48 8.28 5.28
C PHE A 325 -23.03 9.63 5.79
N SER A 326 -24.32 9.92 5.57
CA SER A 326 -24.96 11.18 5.99
C SER A 326 -25.94 11.05 7.16
N THR A 327 -26.28 9.83 7.58
CA THR A 327 -27.30 9.57 8.62
C THR A 327 -26.89 8.41 9.50
N HIS A 328 -27.30 8.40 10.77
CA HIS A 328 -27.20 7.20 11.60
C HIS A 328 -28.43 6.33 11.41
N PHE A 329 -28.21 5.05 11.09
CA PHE A 329 -29.27 4.05 10.99
C PHE A 329 -29.46 3.28 12.29
N TYR A 330 -30.71 2.97 12.60
CA TYR A 330 -31.10 2.15 13.74
C TYR A 330 -32.37 1.36 13.42
N THR A 331 -32.59 0.27 14.17
CA THR A 331 -33.76 -0.58 14.05
C THR A 331 -34.40 -0.85 15.41
N THR A 332 -35.68 -1.21 15.39
CA THR A 332 -36.41 -1.78 16.52
C THR A 332 -36.47 -3.30 16.47
N CYS A 333 -35.97 -3.91 15.37
CA CYS A 333 -35.89 -5.35 15.23
C CYS A 333 -34.93 -5.96 16.24
N ARG A 334 -35.29 -7.15 16.75
CA ARG A 334 -34.46 -7.93 17.68
C ARG A 334 -33.34 -8.72 17.01
N VAL A 335 -33.48 -9.02 15.72
CA VAL A 335 -32.51 -9.83 14.98
C VAL A 335 -31.97 -9.08 13.77
N LEU A 336 -30.64 -9.09 13.61
CA LEU A 336 -29.96 -8.63 12.40
C LEU A 336 -29.41 -9.84 11.65
N TRP A 337 -29.84 -10.03 10.41
CA TRP A 337 -29.24 -10.97 9.48
C TRP A 337 -28.26 -10.24 8.57
N ILE A 338 -27.06 -10.78 8.44
CA ILE A 338 -26.05 -10.34 7.47
C ILE A 338 -25.87 -11.48 6.49
N VAL A 339 -26.37 -11.30 5.27
CA VAL A 339 -26.34 -12.32 4.24
C VAL A 339 -25.47 -11.88 3.07
N GLU A 340 -24.69 -12.79 2.52
CA GLU A 340 -23.81 -12.47 1.39
C GLU A 340 -24.59 -12.10 0.13
N ASN A 341 -25.58 -12.92 -0.25
CA ASN A 341 -26.22 -12.82 -1.55
C ASN A 341 -27.60 -12.14 -1.45
N ARG A 342 -27.87 -11.26 -2.43
CA ARG A 342 -29.15 -10.56 -2.59
C ARG A 342 -30.33 -11.52 -2.78
N ALA A 343 -30.12 -12.67 -3.42
CA ALA A 343 -31.18 -13.65 -3.63
C ALA A 343 -31.77 -14.13 -2.29
N VAL A 344 -30.93 -14.35 -1.27
CA VAL A 344 -31.38 -14.67 0.10
C VAL A 344 -32.28 -13.58 0.67
N VAL A 345 -31.89 -12.31 0.55
CA VAL A 345 -32.73 -11.18 1.00
C VAL A 345 -34.08 -11.19 0.29
N THR A 346 -34.08 -11.32 -1.04
CA THR A 346 -35.32 -11.33 -1.83
C THR A 346 -36.23 -12.50 -1.45
N ARG A 347 -35.65 -13.68 -1.18
CA ARG A 347 -36.39 -14.87 -0.82
C ARG A 347 -37.00 -14.77 0.58
N MET A 348 -36.28 -14.20 1.55
CA MET A 348 -36.78 -13.93 2.91
C MET A 348 -37.90 -12.89 2.91
N VAL A 349 -37.82 -11.87 2.04
CA VAL A 349 -38.89 -10.88 1.85
C VAL A 349 -40.15 -11.51 1.24
N ALA A 350 -39.97 -12.38 0.24
CA ALA A 350 -41.08 -13.04 -0.45
C ALA A 350 -41.81 -14.08 0.42
N GLU A 351 -41.18 -14.53 1.51
CA GLU A 351 -41.77 -15.50 2.43
C GLU A 351 -42.82 -14.83 3.34
N PRO A 352 -44.09 -15.26 3.29
CA PRO A 352 -45.18 -14.58 3.98
C PRO A 352 -44.92 -14.40 5.48
N ASP A 353 -45.06 -13.16 5.94
CA ASP A 353 -44.93 -12.73 7.34
C ASP A 353 -43.61 -13.11 8.04
N PHE A 354 -42.61 -13.65 7.32
CA PHE A 354 -41.36 -14.10 7.94
C PHE A 354 -40.68 -12.97 8.69
N LEU A 355 -40.43 -11.83 8.01
CA LEU A 355 -39.76 -10.68 8.62
C LEU A 355 -40.51 -10.15 9.85
N MET A 356 -41.84 -10.08 9.79
CA MET A 356 -42.68 -9.61 10.90
C MET A 356 -42.66 -10.58 12.08
N ARG A 357 -42.78 -11.89 11.81
CA ARG A 357 -42.80 -12.93 12.85
C ARG A 357 -41.44 -13.15 13.51
N SER A 358 -40.37 -12.96 12.75
CA SER A 358 -38.98 -13.12 13.21
C SER A 358 -38.38 -11.84 13.77
N ASP A 359 -39.11 -10.72 13.71
CA ASP A 359 -38.64 -9.39 14.08
C ASP A 359 -37.22 -9.09 13.57
N SER A 360 -37.03 -9.34 12.28
CA SER A 360 -35.72 -9.37 11.64
C SER A 360 -35.49 -8.19 10.69
N LEU A 361 -34.29 -7.63 10.77
CA LEU A 361 -33.67 -6.80 9.75
C LEU A 361 -32.66 -7.67 8.98
N VAL A 362 -32.84 -7.82 7.67
CA VAL A 362 -31.98 -8.60 6.78
C VAL A 362 -31.20 -7.66 5.88
N LEU A 363 -29.87 -7.71 5.95
CA LEU A 363 -28.94 -6.93 5.14
C LEU A 363 -28.23 -7.84 4.14
N GLY A 364 -28.29 -7.49 2.85
CA GLY A 364 -27.53 -8.15 1.79
C GLY A 364 -26.23 -7.40 1.48
N ILE A 365 -25.09 -8.09 1.52
CA ILE A 365 -23.78 -7.53 1.18
C ILE A 365 -23.58 -7.42 -0.34
N ASP A 366 -24.16 -8.35 -1.11
CA ASP A 366 -24.16 -8.35 -2.58
C ASP A 366 -22.73 -8.26 -3.16
N GLY A 367 -21.89 -9.22 -2.76
CA GLY A 367 -20.47 -9.30 -3.09
C GLY A 367 -19.58 -8.92 -1.90
N GLN A 368 -18.57 -8.09 -2.12
CA GLN A 368 -17.59 -7.74 -1.09
C GLN A 368 -18.12 -6.74 -0.06
N LEU A 369 -17.66 -6.87 1.20
CA LEU A 369 -18.02 -5.95 2.29
C LEU A 369 -17.33 -4.57 2.15
N ARG A 370 -17.98 -3.69 1.38
CA ARG A 370 -17.58 -2.29 1.12
C ARG A 370 -17.82 -1.35 2.31
N GLY A 371 -17.23 -0.14 2.24
CA GLY A 371 -17.33 0.87 3.30
C GLY A 371 -18.77 1.23 3.70
N GLY A 372 -19.68 1.36 2.74
CA GLY A 372 -21.11 1.60 3.01
C GLY A 372 -21.75 0.49 3.86
N HIS A 373 -21.47 -0.78 3.55
CA HIS A 373 -21.95 -1.91 4.35
C HIS A 373 -21.38 -1.88 5.77
N ARG A 374 -20.06 -1.70 5.91
CA ARG A 374 -19.38 -1.66 7.22
C ARG A 374 -19.97 -0.58 8.12
N LYS A 375 -20.14 0.62 7.56
CA LYS A 375 -20.76 1.74 8.26
C LYS A 375 -22.19 1.39 8.66
N PHE A 376 -23.02 0.96 7.70
CA PHE A 376 -24.43 0.62 7.98
C PHE A 376 -24.56 -0.41 9.11
N ILE A 377 -23.74 -1.47 9.08
CA ILE A 377 -23.71 -2.49 10.13
C ILE A 377 -23.30 -1.86 11.46
N ALA A 378 -22.21 -1.11 11.50
CA ALA A 378 -21.72 -0.47 12.72
C ALA A 378 -22.77 0.46 13.35
N ASP A 379 -23.46 1.24 12.52
CA ASP A 379 -24.57 2.09 12.95
C ASP A 379 -25.71 1.30 13.59
N VAL A 380 -26.19 0.26 12.91
CA VAL A 380 -27.30 -0.57 13.40
C VAL A 380 -26.91 -1.23 14.72
N LEU A 381 -25.70 -1.78 14.83
CA LEU A 381 -25.21 -2.39 16.06
C LEU A 381 -25.09 -1.37 17.21
N THR A 382 -24.61 -0.16 16.93
CA THR A 382 -24.36 0.87 17.95
C THR A 382 -25.64 1.54 18.44
N HIS A 383 -26.59 1.81 17.54
CA HIS A 383 -27.75 2.65 17.83
C HIS A 383 -29.05 1.88 18.09
N SER A 384 -29.08 0.56 17.88
CA SER A 384 -30.30 -0.25 18.03
C SER A 384 -30.35 -0.96 19.38
N LYS A 385 -31.07 -0.38 20.34
CA LYS A 385 -31.18 -0.92 21.71
C LYS A 385 -31.97 -2.22 21.84
N HIS A 386 -32.81 -2.54 20.86
CA HIS A 386 -33.65 -3.73 20.85
C HIS A 386 -32.97 -4.93 20.23
N LEU A 387 -31.81 -4.73 19.62
CA LEU A 387 -31.07 -5.80 18.96
C LEU A 387 -30.51 -6.76 20.01
N GLU A 388 -30.78 -8.04 19.85
CA GLU A 388 -30.38 -9.11 20.76
C GLU A 388 -29.49 -10.15 20.07
N GLN A 389 -29.69 -10.34 18.76
CA GLN A 389 -29.04 -11.39 18.00
C GLN A 389 -28.55 -10.90 16.64
N VAL A 390 -27.38 -11.40 16.22
CA VAL A 390 -26.85 -11.26 14.86
C VAL A 390 -26.67 -12.65 14.25
N VAL A 391 -27.21 -12.85 13.05
CA VAL A 391 -27.05 -14.09 12.28
C VAL A 391 -26.26 -13.78 11.01
N VAL A 392 -25.14 -14.47 10.81
CA VAL A 392 -24.29 -14.30 9.64
C VAL A 392 -24.39 -15.52 8.74
N TRP A 393 -24.75 -15.29 7.47
CA TRP A 393 -24.95 -16.33 6.47
C TRP A 393 -24.22 -15.99 5.18
N CYS A 394 -23.10 -16.66 4.93
CA CYS A 394 -22.29 -16.50 3.72
C CYS A 394 -22.00 -17.87 3.08
N ASP A 395 -21.61 -17.85 1.82
CA ASP A 395 -21.20 -19.06 1.11
C ASP A 395 -19.89 -19.62 1.67
N ILE A 396 -19.62 -20.90 1.36
CA ILE A 396 -18.37 -21.54 1.80
C ILE A 396 -17.44 -21.63 0.63
N ASP A 397 -16.80 -20.50 0.40
CA ASP A 397 -15.66 -20.35 -0.46
C ASP A 397 -14.69 -19.33 0.18
N ASP A 398 -13.58 -19.06 -0.50
CA ASP A 398 -12.61 -18.10 -0.02
C ASP A 398 -13.21 -16.68 0.11
N ALA A 399 -14.19 -16.32 -0.73
CA ALA A 399 -14.80 -15.01 -0.73
C ALA A 399 -15.73 -14.81 0.48
N GLY A 400 -16.63 -15.77 0.72
CA GLY A 400 -17.50 -15.83 1.89
C GLY A 400 -16.71 -15.91 3.20
N PHE A 401 -15.56 -16.60 3.21
CA PHE A 401 -14.67 -16.59 4.38
C PHE A 401 -14.05 -15.21 4.64
N VAL A 402 -13.63 -14.49 3.60
CA VAL A 402 -13.15 -13.10 3.74
C VAL A 402 -14.26 -12.18 4.22
N ILE A 403 -15.49 -12.32 3.72
CA ILE A 403 -16.64 -11.51 4.16
C ILE A 403 -16.95 -11.76 5.64
N THR A 404 -17.08 -13.01 6.05
CA THR A 404 -17.39 -13.39 7.44
C THR A 404 -16.33 -12.92 8.42
N LYS A 405 -15.04 -13.02 8.07
CA LYS A 405 -13.94 -12.48 8.86
C LYS A 405 -14.02 -10.95 9.03
N ASN A 406 -14.39 -10.25 7.97
CA ASN A 406 -14.59 -8.80 8.04
C ASN A 406 -15.81 -8.42 8.89
N VAL A 407 -16.90 -9.20 8.81
CA VAL A 407 -18.08 -9.00 9.66
C VAL A 407 -17.74 -9.26 11.13
N GLU A 408 -16.96 -10.30 11.42
CA GLU A 408 -16.53 -10.62 12.79
C GLU A 408 -15.81 -9.44 13.45
N SER A 409 -14.91 -8.77 12.73
CA SER A 409 -14.20 -7.59 13.24
C SER A 409 -15.14 -6.43 13.65
N LEU A 410 -16.34 -6.34 13.05
CA LEU A 410 -17.36 -5.34 13.42
C LEU A 410 -18.17 -5.76 14.66
N LEU A 411 -18.30 -7.07 14.88
CA LEU A 411 -19.08 -7.65 15.98
C LEU A 411 -18.28 -7.79 17.28
N GLN A 412 -16.94 -7.86 17.22
CA GLN A 412 -16.07 -8.03 18.39
C GLN A 412 -16.32 -7.02 19.52
N SER A 413 -16.68 -5.78 19.18
CA SER A 413 -16.98 -4.71 20.16
C SER A 413 -18.38 -4.81 20.78
N HIS A 414 -19.23 -5.73 20.32
CA HIS A 414 -20.64 -5.87 20.70
C HIS A 414 -20.92 -7.21 21.39
N THR A 415 -20.18 -7.51 22.47
CA THR A 415 -20.21 -8.81 23.16
C THR A 415 -21.53 -9.16 23.85
N ALA A 416 -22.44 -8.20 24.02
CA ALA A 416 -23.78 -8.43 24.56
C ALA A 416 -24.72 -9.12 23.57
N LEU A 417 -24.40 -9.11 22.27
CA LEU A 417 -25.23 -9.71 21.22
C LEU A 417 -24.91 -11.19 21.04
N ILE A 418 -25.95 -12.00 20.90
CA ILE A 418 -25.79 -13.40 20.51
C ILE A 418 -25.43 -13.44 19.03
N THR A 419 -24.21 -13.88 18.70
CA THR A 419 -23.79 -14.05 17.31
C THR A 419 -23.93 -15.52 16.90
N LYS A 420 -24.56 -15.77 15.75
CA LYS A 420 -24.69 -17.10 15.16
C LYS A 420 -24.13 -17.11 13.74
N TRP A 421 -23.25 -18.06 13.46
CA TRP A 421 -22.64 -18.25 12.15
C TRP A 421 -23.23 -19.49 11.49
N ILE A 422 -23.86 -19.33 10.33
CA ILE A 422 -24.52 -20.43 9.62
C ILE A 422 -23.50 -21.27 8.84
N LEU A 423 -23.44 -22.56 9.17
CA LEU A 423 -22.71 -23.62 8.48
C LEU A 423 -23.70 -24.51 7.71
N PRO A 424 -23.27 -25.13 6.61
CA PRO A 424 -24.13 -25.95 5.76
C PRO A 424 -24.28 -27.35 6.36
N ILE A 425 -25.33 -28.02 5.92
CA ILE A 425 -25.62 -29.39 6.33
C ILE A 425 -24.62 -30.33 5.62
N SER A 426 -23.95 -31.21 6.38
CA SER A 426 -23.17 -32.28 5.77
C SER A 426 -24.13 -33.38 5.30
N SER A 427 -24.20 -33.61 3.99
CA SER A 427 -25.02 -34.66 3.37
C SER A 427 -24.41 -36.06 3.46
N ALA A 428 -23.32 -36.24 4.23
CA ALA A 428 -22.59 -37.50 4.29
C ALA A 428 -23.32 -38.63 5.06
N ASN A 429 -24.25 -38.32 5.97
CA ASN A 429 -25.07 -39.33 6.66
C ASN A 429 -26.44 -38.75 7.04
N GLN A 430 -27.53 -39.23 6.41
CA GLN A 430 -28.93 -38.82 6.67
C GLN A 430 -29.46 -39.13 8.09
N ARG A 431 -28.61 -39.35 9.08
CA ARG A 431 -29.00 -39.66 10.48
C ARG A 431 -28.41 -38.75 11.53
N GLU A 432 -27.46 -37.89 11.18
CA GLU A 432 -27.00 -36.81 12.06
C GLU A 432 -27.14 -35.49 11.32
N GLN A 433 -28.32 -34.89 11.41
CA GLN A 433 -28.50 -33.48 11.09
C GLN A 433 -27.69 -32.67 12.11
N PHE A 434 -26.40 -32.45 11.85
CA PHE A 434 -25.69 -31.37 12.50
C PHE A 434 -26.36 -30.07 12.05
N GLN A 435 -27.17 -29.51 12.95
CA GLN A 435 -27.73 -28.17 12.87
C GLN A 435 -26.55 -27.21 13.00
N GLY A 436 -25.89 -26.94 11.88
CA GLY A 436 -24.58 -26.27 11.84
C GLY A 436 -24.70 -24.79 12.12
N GLU A 437 -24.93 -24.38 13.35
CA GLU A 437 -24.64 -23.02 13.78
C GLU A 437 -23.46 -23.02 14.74
N ALA A 438 -22.54 -22.09 14.55
CA ALA A 438 -21.48 -21.82 15.52
C ALA A 438 -21.83 -20.55 16.29
N HIS A 439 -21.66 -20.57 17.61
CA HIS A 439 -21.86 -19.39 18.48
C HIS A 439 -20.54 -18.67 18.80
N GLN A 440 -19.41 -19.24 18.40
CA GLN A 440 -18.08 -18.68 18.60
C GLN A 440 -17.34 -18.63 17.27
N TRP A 441 -16.67 -17.50 17.01
CA TRP A 441 -15.89 -17.30 15.79
C TRP A 441 -14.85 -18.41 15.58
N ALA A 442 -14.07 -18.75 16.63
CA ALA A 442 -13.02 -19.76 16.53
C ALA A 442 -13.55 -21.13 16.05
N SER A 443 -14.76 -21.52 16.46
CA SER A 443 -15.40 -22.76 16.02
C SER A 443 -15.83 -22.69 14.56
N PHE A 444 -16.36 -21.54 14.13
CA PHE A 444 -16.72 -21.29 12.73
C PHE A 444 -15.48 -21.29 11.84
N GLU A 445 -14.44 -20.53 12.20
CA GLU A 445 -13.18 -20.40 11.47
C GLU A 445 -12.51 -21.76 11.25
N THR A 446 -12.39 -22.57 12.31
CA THR A 446 -11.80 -23.91 12.22
C THR A 446 -12.56 -24.82 11.25
N GLU A 447 -13.90 -24.78 11.28
CA GLU A 447 -14.72 -25.63 10.40
C GLU A 447 -14.71 -25.13 8.96
N MET A 448 -14.68 -23.81 8.73
CA MET A 448 -14.51 -23.20 7.42
C MET A 448 -13.18 -23.60 6.79
N GLU A 449 -12.06 -23.41 7.50
CA GLU A 449 -10.72 -23.78 7.02
C GLU A 449 -10.63 -25.26 6.68
N LYS A 450 -11.20 -26.12 7.52
CA LYS A 450 -11.25 -27.57 7.28
C LYS A 450 -12.03 -27.90 6.01
N ARG A 451 -13.17 -27.24 5.75
CA ARG A 451 -14.00 -27.50 4.56
C ARG A 451 -13.34 -26.99 3.28
N LEU A 452 -12.72 -25.81 3.32
CA LEU A 452 -11.95 -25.27 2.21
C LEU A 452 -10.75 -26.18 1.88
N ALA A 453 -10.04 -26.67 2.89
CA ALA A 453 -8.94 -27.62 2.72
C ALA A 453 -9.38 -28.97 2.11
N LEU A 454 -10.60 -29.42 2.39
CA LEU A 454 -11.18 -30.63 1.81
C LEU A 454 -11.77 -30.42 0.40
N GLY A 455 -11.70 -29.20 -0.15
CA GLY A 455 -12.30 -28.89 -1.45
C GLY A 455 -13.82 -28.93 -1.45
N HIS A 456 -14.45 -28.89 -0.27
CA HIS A 456 -15.90 -28.83 -0.12
C HIS A 456 -16.42 -27.39 -0.21
N ALA A 457 -15.95 -26.65 -1.22
CA ALA A 457 -16.51 -25.36 -1.56
C ALA A 457 -17.94 -25.56 -2.07
N GLY A 458 -18.88 -24.74 -1.62
CA GLY A 458 -20.29 -24.91 -1.96
C GLY A 458 -21.08 -23.63 -1.80
N GLU A 459 -21.95 -23.37 -2.77
CA GLU A 459 -22.99 -22.33 -2.71
C GLU A 459 -24.03 -22.76 -1.67
N GLN A 460 -24.15 -22.04 -0.57
CA GLN A 460 -25.19 -22.31 0.43
C GLN A 460 -26.59 -21.98 -0.13
N GLU A 461 -26.66 -21.19 -1.20
CA GLU A 461 -27.89 -20.89 -1.94
C GLU A 461 -28.59 -22.13 -2.50
N ALA A 462 -27.84 -23.19 -2.84
CA ALA A 462 -28.39 -24.44 -3.33
C ALA A 462 -29.31 -25.14 -2.31
N GLU A 463 -29.16 -24.83 -1.01
CA GLU A 463 -29.95 -25.38 0.09
C GLU A 463 -30.60 -24.29 0.96
N MET A 464 -31.12 -23.22 0.34
CA MET A 464 -31.75 -22.07 1.02
C MET A 464 -32.80 -22.42 2.10
N GLY A 465 -33.51 -23.55 1.97
CA GLY A 465 -34.58 -23.94 2.88
C GLY A 465 -35.81 -23.01 2.80
N GLY A 466 -36.53 -22.87 3.91
CA GLY A 466 -37.71 -22.00 4.02
C GLY A 466 -37.91 -21.48 5.45
N ALA A 467 -38.98 -20.73 5.69
CA ALA A 467 -39.23 -20.04 6.96
C ALA A 467 -39.03 -20.90 8.21
N GLU A 468 -39.49 -22.15 8.21
CA GLU A 468 -39.34 -23.05 9.36
C GLU A 468 -37.89 -23.28 9.74
N ARG A 469 -37.01 -23.45 8.74
CA ARG A 469 -35.57 -23.64 8.95
C ARG A 469 -34.93 -22.35 9.46
N TRP A 470 -35.24 -21.21 8.84
CA TRP A 470 -34.68 -19.93 9.29
C TRP A 470 -35.12 -19.59 10.72
N MET A 471 -36.38 -19.87 11.07
CA MET A 471 -36.89 -19.71 12.44
C MET A 471 -36.18 -20.63 13.43
N SER A 472 -35.76 -21.83 13.02
CA SER A 472 -34.98 -22.71 13.90
C SER A 472 -33.61 -22.11 14.28
N TRP A 473 -32.97 -21.38 13.36
CA TRP A 473 -31.72 -20.66 13.64
C TRP A 473 -31.91 -19.46 14.57
N LEU A 474 -33.13 -18.95 14.72
CA LEU A 474 -33.46 -17.87 15.64
C LEU A 474 -33.79 -18.33 17.06
N ALA A 475 -34.06 -19.63 17.24
CA ALA A 475 -34.37 -20.14 18.57
C ALA A 475 -33.16 -19.91 19.51
N THR A 476 -33.40 -19.27 20.66
CA THR A 476 -32.40 -19.11 21.71
C THR A 476 -32.24 -20.44 22.44
N VAL A 477 -31.00 -20.90 22.63
CA VAL A 477 -30.67 -22.05 23.49
C VAL A 477 -30.64 -21.61 24.94
#